data_AF-A0A3D5J5K0-F1
#
_entry.id   AF-A0A3D5J5K0-F1
#
_cell.length_a   1.000
_cell.length_b   1.000
_cell.length_c   1.000
_cell.angle_alpha   90.00
_cell.angle_beta   90.00
_cell.angle_gamma   90.00
#
_symmetry.space_group_name_H-M   'P 1'
#
loop_
_entity.id
_entity.type
_entity.pdbx_description
1 polymer ?
#
loop_
_entity_poly.entity_id
_entity_poly.type
_entity_poly.pdbx_seq_one_letter_code
_entity_poly.pdbx_strand_id
1 'polypeptide(L)'
;MKNYRFLAVGLLALGIVSCEPDLDNPIDEEGNVYSNGEANFTHYVALGNSLTAGYADNALYITGQTNSYPNILAGQFALTQETDEFTIPYMNDNAGGLLLSGQQLPGFNNRLVLASDGEGNNSPSVYTGMAATTDITNVLEGPFSNMGVPGAKSYHLGVEGYGNVAGVQAGLSNPYFVRFASSPQTSVIADALAQNPTFFSLWIGNNDVLGYATSGGTGVNQTGNLNPATYGSNDITDPQVFAQVYSGLVESLTASGAGGVLINIPDVTSIAFFNTVPNNALQLDAQTAASLTSYFGAVSQVFAGGLMAQGVPQEQAMALAAQYAITFNEGPNRFIIDVPVTQANPLGFRQMTADELIQLQVDQSALASGYGSVNLTAEVQQVLGLLMSGGTPTAAQANILFGGVNGLDDADVLDSTEISEIQTATTAFNQTIAAVANAKGLAMVDANALLNDLANGGVAYDAGTVTATYATGGAFSLDGVHLTPRGYAIVANEIIEQINTTYGATVPKVNIGQYGTITLSNDVQ
;
A
#
# COMPACT_ATOMS: atom_id res chain seq x y z
N MET A 1 36.35 73.99 -58.27
CA MET A 1 35.82 75.29 -57.80
C MET A 1 34.86 75.04 -56.64
N LYS A 2 35.12 75.71 -55.49
CA LYS A 2 34.27 75.93 -54.29
C LYS A 2 33.89 74.68 -53.45
N ASN A 3 34.46 74.45 -52.27
CA ASN A 3 34.35 75.15 -50.97
C ASN A 3 32.98 74.98 -50.26
N TYR A 4 32.97 74.09 -49.26
CA TYR A 4 32.82 74.39 -47.84
C TYR A 4 31.56 75.13 -47.33
N ARG A 5 30.88 74.47 -46.37
CA ARG A 5 30.65 74.91 -44.95
C ARG A 5 29.22 75.24 -44.48
N PHE A 6 28.81 74.42 -43.49
CA PHE A 6 28.37 74.77 -42.13
C PHE A 6 26.91 75.10 -41.79
N LEU A 7 26.57 74.57 -40.59
CA LEU A 7 25.57 74.98 -39.58
C LEU A 7 24.12 74.54 -39.84
N ALA A 8 23.34 74.01 -38.87
CA ALA A 8 23.50 73.85 -37.43
C ALA A 8 22.49 72.76 -36.97
N VAL A 9 22.88 71.76 -36.20
CA VAL A 9 22.64 71.64 -34.74
C VAL A 9 21.17 71.88 -34.36
N GLY A 10 20.47 70.80 -33.98
CA GLY A 10 19.14 70.91 -33.38
C GLY A 10 18.48 69.56 -33.10
N LEU A 11 18.86 68.97 -31.95
CA LEU A 11 18.16 67.92 -31.19
C LEU A 11 18.08 66.51 -31.79
N LEU A 12 18.10 65.43 -31.03
CA LEU A 12 18.60 65.03 -29.70
C LEU A 12 18.11 63.57 -29.61
N ALA A 13 18.96 62.67 -29.12
CA ALA A 13 18.55 61.38 -28.56
C ALA A 13 17.78 60.39 -29.47
N LEU A 14 18.52 59.46 -30.10
CA LEU A 14 18.09 58.06 -30.29
C LEU A 14 19.35 57.21 -30.55
N GLY A 15 20.31 57.32 -29.64
CA GLY A 15 21.36 56.32 -29.47
C GLY A 15 20.94 55.42 -28.32
N ILE A 16 20.02 54.49 -28.58
CA ILE A 16 19.78 53.39 -27.63
C ILE A 16 20.98 52.47 -27.81
N VAL A 17 22.00 52.71 -26.98
CA VAL A 17 22.95 51.67 -26.59
C VAL A 17 22.09 50.52 -26.07
N SER A 18 22.06 49.43 -26.84
CA SER A 18 21.64 48.13 -26.33
C SER A 18 22.68 47.72 -25.30
N CYS A 19 22.59 48.26 -24.09
CA CYS A 19 22.98 47.51 -22.92
C CYS A 19 21.96 46.39 -22.86
N GLU A 20 22.30 45.26 -23.47
CA GLU A 20 21.85 43.99 -22.95
C GLU A 20 22.23 44.04 -21.45
N PRO A 21 21.28 43.91 -20.52
CA PRO A 21 21.67 43.65 -19.16
C PRO A 21 22.29 42.25 -19.20
N ASP A 22 23.60 42.19 -19.44
CA ASP A 22 24.38 41.06 -18.98
C ASP A 22 24.06 40.98 -17.49
N LEU A 23 23.40 39.88 -17.10
CA LEU A 23 23.34 39.52 -15.70
C LEU A 23 24.80 39.27 -15.32
N ASP A 24 25.46 40.31 -14.79
CA ASP A 24 26.86 40.28 -14.38
C ASP A 24 27.15 39.22 -13.30
N ASN A 25 26.11 38.58 -12.76
CA ASN A 25 26.17 37.26 -12.17
C ASN A 25 25.09 36.37 -12.84
N PRO A 26 25.44 35.38 -13.69
CA PRO A 26 24.61 34.18 -13.74
C PRO A 26 24.40 33.70 -12.29
N ILE A 27 23.20 33.22 -11.95
CA ILE A 27 22.91 32.63 -10.62
C ILE A 27 23.77 31.35 -10.40
N ASP A 28 24.54 31.00 -11.41
CA ASP A 28 25.31 29.79 -11.64
C ASP A 28 26.78 29.90 -11.17
N GLU A 29 27.31 31.08 -10.81
CA GLU A 29 28.76 31.26 -10.56
C GLU A 29 29.18 31.86 -9.19
N GLU A 30 28.36 31.77 -8.15
CA GLU A 30 28.85 31.96 -6.77
C GLU A 30 28.39 30.82 -5.82
N GLY A 31 29.01 29.65 -5.99
CA GLY A 31 29.21 28.61 -4.95
C GLY A 31 27.99 27.74 -4.58
N ASN A 32 28.03 26.45 -4.94
CA ASN A 32 27.23 25.34 -4.38
C ASN A 32 25.92 25.76 -3.68
N VAL A 33 24.88 26.12 -4.44
CA VAL A 33 23.53 26.32 -3.88
C VAL A 33 23.07 25.04 -3.18
N TYR A 34 23.45 23.88 -3.75
CA TYR A 34 23.23 22.57 -3.19
C TYR A 34 24.56 21.90 -2.83
N SER A 35 24.54 21.13 -1.75
CA SER A 35 25.68 20.40 -1.23
C SER A 35 25.23 19.06 -0.70
N ASN A 36 26.08 18.04 -0.85
CA ASN A 36 25.90 16.73 -0.25
C ASN A 36 26.23 16.70 1.24
N GLY A 37 26.75 17.79 1.82
CA GLY A 37 27.16 17.83 3.22
C GLY A 37 28.18 16.73 3.53
N GLU A 38 27.89 15.92 4.55
CA GLU A 38 28.68 14.74 4.91
C GLU A 38 28.25 13.45 4.17
N ALA A 39 27.13 13.47 3.44
CA ALA A 39 26.68 12.31 2.68
C ALA A 39 27.54 12.10 1.42
N ASN A 40 27.69 10.85 1.00
CA ASN A 40 28.42 10.50 -0.22
C ASN A 40 27.49 9.78 -1.20
N PHE A 41 26.88 10.53 -2.12
CA PHE A 41 25.90 9.98 -3.07
C PHE A 41 26.51 9.33 -4.32
N THR A 42 27.84 9.17 -4.39
CA THR A 42 28.54 8.71 -5.60
C THR A 42 27.97 7.39 -6.13
N HIS A 43 27.74 6.42 -5.25
CA HIS A 43 27.14 5.13 -5.57
C HIS A 43 25.90 4.90 -4.69
N TYR A 44 24.75 5.39 -5.16
CA TYR A 44 23.47 5.23 -4.48
C TYR A 44 22.78 3.92 -4.85
N VAL A 45 22.44 3.08 -3.86
CA VAL A 45 21.66 1.86 -4.05
C VAL A 45 20.42 1.87 -3.17
N ALA A 46 19.26 1.56 -3.73
CA ALA A 46 18.00 1.51 -3.00
C ALA A 46 17.53 0.06 -2.83
N LEU A 47 17.23 -0.35 -1.59
CA LEU A 47 16.70 -1.68 -1.27
C LEU A 47 15.32 -1.55 -0.64
N GLY A 48 14.44 -2.48 -0.98
CA GLY A 48 13.11 -2.52 -0.38
C GLY A 48 12.15 -3.40 -1.16
N ASN A 49 10.87 -3.08 -1.04
CA ASN A 49 9.79 -3.84 -1.66
C ASN A 49 9.19 -3.10 -2.87
N SER A 50 7.88 -3.29 -3.08
CA SER A 50 7.05 -2.68 -4.10
C SER A 50 7.18 -1.15 -4.14
N LEU A 51 7.22 -0.48 -2.97
CA LEU A 51 7.33 0.99 -2.87
C LEU A 51 8.67 1.49 -3.43
N THR A 52 9.75 0.75 -3.18
CA THR A 52 11.08 1.04 -3.72
C THR A 52 11.16 0.78 -5.21
N ALA A 53 10.51 -0.27 -5.70
CA ALA A 53 10.49 -0.61 -7.12
C ALA A 53 9.71 0.41 -7.98
N GLY A 54 8.78 1.19 -7.40
CA GLY A 54 7.85 2.03 -8.15
C GLY A 54 6.61 1.27 -8.62
N TYR A 55 6.19 0.25 -7.88
CA TYR A 55 4.95 -0.47 -8.10
C TYR A 55 3.76 0.47 -7.83
N ALA A 56 2.71 0.38 -8.65
CA ALA A 56 1.49 1.17 -8.51
C ALA A 56 0.35 0.49 -9.28
N ASP A 57 -0.89 0.84 -8.98
CA ASP A 57 -2.07 0.38 -9.71
C ASP A 57 -2.10 -1.16 -9.86
N ASN A 58 -1.69 -1.89 -8.82
CA ASN A 58 -1.63 -3.35 -8.82
C ASN A 58 -0.66 -3.99 -9.85
N ALA A 59 0.35 -3.26 -10.34
CA ALA A 59 1.43 -3.82 -11.15
C ALA A 59 2.75 -3.01 -11.08
N LEU A 60 3.83 -3.60 -11.59
CA LEU A 60 5.06 -2.86 -11.91
C LEU A 60 5.03 -2.49 -13.40
N TYR A 61 5.39 -1.26 -13.75
CA TYR A 61 5.39 -0.78 -15.14
C TYR A 61 6.34 0.43 -15.30
N ILE A 62 6.80 0.71 -16.54
CA ILE A 62 7.88 1.69 -16.80
C ILE A 62 7.61 3.06 -16.17
N THR A 63 6.40 3.60 -16.34
CA THR A 63 6.07 4.94 -15.82
C THR A 63 6.09 4.97 -14.28
N GLY A 64 5.60 3.92 -13.61
CA GLY A 64 5.72 3.79 -12.16
C GLY A 64 7.18 3.74 -11.70
N GLN A 65 8.01 2.93 -12.36
CA GLN A 65 9.44 2.81 -12.06
C GLN A 65 10.21 4.13 -12.27
N THR A 66 9.91 4.84 -13.36
CA THR A 66 10.53 6.14 -13.69
C THR A 66 10.20 7.20 -12.64
N ASN A 67 9.06 7.09 -11.97
CA ASN A 67 8.64 8.01 -10.91
C ASN A 67 8.79 7.42 -9.50
N SER A 68 9.53 6.31 -9.35
CA SER A 68 9.83 5.74 -8.05
C SER A 68 10.63 6.73 -7.20
N TYR A 69 10.42 6.72 -5.88
CA TYR A 69 11.14 7.63 -4.99
C TYR A 69 12.68 7.50 -5.14
N PRO A 70 13.30 6.31 -5.35
CA PRO A 70 14.74 6.24 -5.53
C PRO A 70 15.22 6.93 -6.80
N ASN A 71 14.47 6.84 -7.90
CA ASN A 71 14.84 7.52 -9.14
C ASN A 71 14.77 9.04 -8.99
N ILE A 72 13.76 9.53 -8.26
CA ILE A 72 13.63 10.95 -7.93
C ILE A 72 14.82 11.41 -7.08
N LEU A 73 15.18 10.65 -6.04
CA LEU A 73 16.33 10.95 -5.17
C LEU A 73 17.64 11.00 -5.95
N ALA A 74 17.91 10.00 -6.80
CA ALA A 74 19.11 9.96 -7.63
C ALA A 74 19.25 11.22 -8.49
N GLY A 75 18.15 11.66 -9.10
CA GLY A 75 18.13 12.92 -9.87
C GLY A 75 18.46 14.15 -9.03
N GLN A 76 18.04 14.20 -7.75
CA GLN A 76 18.38 15.32 -6.86
C GLN A 76 19.81 15.21 -6.30
N PHE A 77 20.32 14.01 -6.05
CA PHE A 77 21.70 13.81 -5.59
C PHE A 77 22.72 14.27 -6.62
N ALA A 78 22.46 14.02 -7.91
CA ALA A 78 23.29 14.47 -9.03
C ALA A 78 23.38 16.01 -9.15
N LEU A 79 22.50 16.76 -8.49
CA LEU A 79 22.58 18.23 -8.41
C LEU A 79 23.55 18.73 -7.34
N THR A 80 24.00 17.85 -6.45
CA THR A 80 24.86 18.20 -5.30
C THR A 80 26.31 17.77 -5.46
N GLN A 81 26.56 16.74 -6.27
CA GLN A 81 27.88 16.18 -6.58
C GLN A 81 27.81 15.34 -7.86
N GLU A 82 28.97 14.93 -8.40
CA GLU A 82 29.01 13.87 -9.40
C GLU A 82 28.55 12.53 -8.78
N THR A 83 27.69 11.81 -9.49
CA THR A 83 27.18 10.49 -9.10
C THR A 83 27.24 9.55 -10.30
N ASP A 84 27.30 8.25 -10.02
CA ASP A 84 27.07 7.24 -11.04
C ASP A 84 25.63 7.29 -11.57
N GLU A 85 25.41 6.68 -12.73
CA GLU A 85 24.07 6.49 -13.26
C GLU A 85 23.26 5.57 -12.34
N PHE A 86 22.06 6.02 -11.95
CA PHE A 86 21.13 5.20 -11.19
C PHE A 86 20.35 4.29 -12.13
N THR A 87 20.66 3.00 -12.13
CA THR A 87 20.07 2.02 -13.05
C THR A 87 18.85 1.31 -12.45
N ILE A 88 17.83 1.09 -13.28
CA ILE A 88 16.55 0.48 -12.88
C ILE A 88 16.27 -0.74 -13.76
N PRO A 89 15.86 -1.90 -13.20
CA PRO A 89 15.47 -3.07 -13.97
C PRO A 89 14.06 -2.88 -14.55
N TYR A 90 13.95 -2.04 -15.58
CA TYR A 90 12.66 -1.67 -16.16
C TYR A 90 11.85 -2.88 -16.64
N MET A 91 10.54 -2.79 -16.48
CA MET A 91 9.57 -3.60 -17.22
C MET A 91 9.68 -3.27 -18.71
N ASN A 92 9.23 -4.17 -19.57
CA ASN A 92 9.32 -3.95 -21.02
C ASN A 92 8.25 -2.98 -21.55
N ASP A 93 7.22 -2.67 -20.74
CA ASP A 93 6.03 -1.96 -21.17
C ASP A 93 5.32 -1.17 -20.04
N ASN A 94 4.26 -0.46 -20.43
CA ASN A 94 3.35 0.25 -19.53
C ASN A 94 2.00 -0.48 -19.30
N ALA A 95 1.87 -1.73 -19.78
CA ALA A 95 0.73 -2.57 -19.47
C ALA A 95 0.84 -3.13 -18.06
N GLY A 96 2.07 -3.48 -17.67
CA GLY A 96 2.34 -4.22 -16.44
C GLY A 96 2.20 -5.73 -16.65
N GLY A 97 1.98 -6.45 -15.55
CA GLY A 97 1.90 -7.89 -15.55
C GLY A 97 3.21 -8.63 -15.85
N LEU A 98 3.18 -9.96 -15.76
CA LEU A 98 4.34 -10.82 -16.03
C LEU A 98 3.96 -12.03 -16.87
N LEU A 99 4.87 -12.42 -17.76
CA LEU A 99 4.82 -13.67 -18.50
C LEU A 99 5.88 -14.65 -17.99
N LEU A 100 5.62 -15.94 -18.17
CA LEU A 100 6.60 -17.02 -18.03
C LEU A 100 6.57 -17.87 -19.30
N SER A 101 7.63 -17.79 -20.11
CA SER A 101 7.74 -18.49 -21.39
C SER A 101 6.59 -18.15 -22.36
N GLY A 102 6.23 -16.88 -22.43
CA GLY A 102 5.21 -16.30 -23.29
C GLY A 102 3.77 -16.48 -22.79
N GLN A 103 3.57 -17.07 -21.61
CA GLN A 103 2.24 -17.27 -21.01
C GLN A 103 2.05 -16.36 -19.80
N GLN A 104 0.85 -15.81 -19.63
CA GLN A 104 0.49 -14.98 -18.48
C GLN A 104 0.77 -15.73 -17.17
N LEU A 105 1.61 -15.16 -16.31
CA LEU A 105 1.87 -15.71 -14.99
C LEU A 105 0.65 -15.47 -14.09
N PRO A 106 0.05 -16.51 -13.48
CA PRO A 106 -1.12 -16.35 -12.63
C PRO A 106 -0.87 -15.38 -11.48
N GLY A 107 -1.81 -14.46 -11.25
CA GLY A 107 -1.70 -13.43 -10.20
C GLY A 107 -0.95 -12.15 -10.61
N PHE A 108 -0.37 -12.10 -11.81
CA PHE A 108 0.40 -10.93 -12.29
C PHE A 108 -0.28 -10.25 -13.47
N ASN A 109 -1.50 -9.74 -13.26
CA ASN A 109 -2.28 -9.07 -14.30
C ASN A 109 -1.67 -7.72 -14.71
N ASN A 110 -2.17 -7.18 -15.83
CA ASN A 110 -1.93 -5.78 -16.19
C ASN A 110 -2.38 -4.83 -15.08
N ARG A 111 -1.82 -3.62 -15.07
CA ARG A 111 -2.14 -2.57 -14.11
C ARG A 111 -3.61 -2.14 -14.20
N LEU A 112 -4.09 -1.54 -13.12
CA LEU A 112 -5.36 -0.85 -13.05
C LEU A 112 -5.28 0.53 -13.74
N VAL A 113 -6.39 0.92 -14.35
CA VAL A 113 -6.66 2.28 -14.85
C VAL A 113 -8.06 2.69 -14.39
N LEU A 114 -8.33 3.99 -14.32
CA LEU A 114 -9.65 4.47 -13.94
C LEU A 114 -10.48 4.61 -15.22
N ALA A 115 -11.45 3.70 -15.37
CA ALA A 115 -12.38 3.68 -16.48
C ALA A 115 -13.66 4.43 -16.12
N SER A 116 -14.29 5.02 -17.14
CA SER A 116 -15.62 5.63 -17.02
C SER A 116 -16.62 4.84 -17.85
N ASP A 117 -17.80 4.59 -17.27
CA ASP A 117 -18.91 3.97 -17.98
C ASP A 117 -19.69 4.94 -18.90
N GLY A 118 -19.31 6.23 -18.90
CA GLY A 118 -19.99 7.27 -19.66
C GLY A 118 -21.27 7.82 -19.02
N GLU A 119 -21.71 7.22 -17.90
CA GLU A 119 -22.84 7.67 -17.08
C GLU A 119 -22.39 8.46 -15.84
N GLY A 120 -21.07 8.68 -15.73
CA GLY A 120 -20.44 9.42 -14.65
C GLY A 120 -19.91 8.53 -13.53
N ASN A 121 -20.06 7.20 -13.64
CA ASN A 121 -19.41 6.28 -12.71
C ASN A 121 -17.99 5.98 -13.20
N ASN A 122 -17.05 6.03 -12.27
CA ASN A 122 -15.67 5.67 -12.54
C ASN A 122 -15.26 4.53 -11.62
N SER A 123 -14.58 3.53 -12.18
CA SER A 123 -14.11 2.37 -11.43
C SER A 123 -12.68 2.00 -11.84
N PRO A 124 -11.86 1.53 -10.88
CA PRO A 124 -10.62 0.83 -11.22
C PRO A 124 -10.93 -0.39 -12.08
N SER A 125 -10.20 -0.58 -13.17
CA SER A 125 -10.39 -1.72 -14.07
C SER A 125 -9.05 -2.15 -14.66
N VAL A 126 -8.91 -3.44 -14.97
CA VAL A 126 -7.69 -4.00 -15.55
C VAL A 126 -7.50 -3.45 -16.95
N TYR A 127 -6.33 -2.86 -17.21
CA TYR A 127 -5.99 -2.24 -18.49
C TYR A 127 -5.81 -3.29 -19.60
N THR A 128 -6.50 -3.11 -20.74
CA THR A 128 -6.44 -3.99 -21.92
C THR A 128 -5.91 -3.29 -23.17
N GLY A 129 -5.58 -2.00 -23.10
CA GLY A 129 -5.04 -1.24 -24.24
C GLY A 129 -3.66 -1.70 -24.72
N MET A 130 -2.99 -2.57 -23.96
CA MET A 130 -1.73 -3.22 -24.34
C MET A 130 -1.60 -4.57 -23.63
N ALA A 131 -1.05 -5.58 -24.30
CA ALA A 131 -0.71 -6.85 -23.65
C ALA A 131 0.62 -6.74 -22.88
N ALA A 132 0.74 -7.47 -21.77
CA ALA A 132 2.01 -7.65 -21.07
C ALA A 132 3.08 -8.24 -22.02
N THR A 133 4.28 -7.69 -21.98
CA THR A 133 5.43 -8.15 -22.78
C THR A 133 6.66 -8.51 -21.93
N THR A 134 6.56 -8.33 -20.62
CA THR A 134 7.63 -8.65 -19.68
C THR A 134 7.63 -10.14 -19.35
N ASP A 135 8.53 -10.89 -19.99
CA ASP A 135 8.77 -12.30 -19.69
C ASP A 135 9.90 -12.47 -18.67
N ILE A 136 9.63 -13.21 -17.59
CA ILE A 136 10.61 -13.39 -16.51
C ILE A 136 11.81 -14.26 -16.91
N THR A 137 11.73 -14.97 -18.05
CA THR A 137 12.86 -15.71 -18.60
C THR A 137 13.90 -14.82 -19.27
N ASN A 138 13.54 -13.55 -19.56
CA ASN A 138 14.46 -12.55 -20.08
C ASN A 138 15.17 -11.84 -18.92
N VAL A 139 16.33 -12.36 -18.53
CA VAL A 139 17.19 -11.77 -17.50
C VAL A 139 17.94 -10.57 -18.08
N LEU A 140 17.87 -9.43 -17.40
CA LEU A 140 18.55 -8.19 -17.71
C LEU A 140 19.98 -8.21 -17.16
N GLU A 141 20.92 -7.66 -17.93
CA GLU A 141 22.32 -7.53 -17.48
C GLU A 141 22.47 -6.28 -16.60
N GLY A 142 23.00 -6.46 -15.39
CA GLY A 142 23.20 -5.40 -14.39
C GLY A 142 24.62 -4.80 -14.38
N PRO A 143 24.99 -4.04 -13.33
CA PRO A 143 24.28 -3.90 -12.05
C PRO A 143 23.06 -2.98 -12.08
N PHE A 144 22.18 -3.13 -11.07
CA PHE A 144 20.99 -2.29 -10.88
C PHE A 144 21.03 -1.56 -9.54
N SER A 145 20.94 -0.23 -9.57
CA SER A 145 20.91 0.61 -8.37
C SER A 145 19.58 0.51 -7.62
N ASN A 146 18.45 0.37 -8.33
CA ASN A 146 17.16 0.07 -7.72
C ASN A 146 16.98 -1.44 -7.53
N MET A 147 17.18 -1.90 -6.31
CA MET A 147 17.03 -3.28 -5.86
C MET A 147 15.69 -3.51 -5.13
N GLY A 148 14.66 -2.70 -5.45
CA GLY A 148 13.30 -2.90 -4.95
C GLY A 148 12.67 -4.16 -5.54
N VAL A 149 12.14 -5.05 -4.69
CA VAL A 149 11.52 -6.31 -5.12
C VAL A 149 10.05 -6.34 -4.68
N PRO A 150 9.08 -6.14 -5.58
CA PRO A 150 7.66 -6.15 -5.22
C PRO A 150 7.23 -7.44 -4.49
N GLY A 151 6.47 -7.28 -3.42
CA GLY A 151 6.01 -8.37 -2.56
C GLY A 151 7.06 -8.96 -1.60
N ALA A 152 8.31 -8.48 -1.61
CA ALA A 152 9.32 -8.97 -0.67
C ALA A 152 9.00 -8.52 0.77
N LYS A 153 9.12 -9.46 1.73
CA LYS A 153 9.21 -9.22 3.18
C LYS A 153 10.68 -9.01 3.57
N SER A 154 10.94 -8.50 4.76
CA SER A 154 12.29 -8.21 5.27
C SER A 154 13.26 -9.38 5.10
N TYR A 155 12.84 -10.57 5.50
CA TYR A 155 13.67 -11.76 5.47
C TYR A 155 13.95 -12.30 4.07
N HIS A 156 13.19 -11.91 3.05
CA HIS A 156 13.43 -12.36 1.68
C HIS A 156 14.70 -11.76 1.07
N LEU A 157 15.12 -10.56 1.49
CA LEU A 157 16.25 -9.87 0.85
C LEU A 157 17.59 -10.62 1.02
N GLY A 158 17.71 -11.44 2.06
CA GLY A 158 18.88 -12.27 2.34
C GLY A 158 18.81 -13.69 1.80
N VAL A 159 17.71 -14.10 1.17
CA VAL A 159 17.53 -15.49 0.71
C VAL A 159 18.32 -15.73 -0.57
N GLU A 160 19.30 -16.64 -0.51
CA GLU A 160 19.99 -17.15 -1.69
C GLU A 160 19.01 -17.93 -2.59
N GLY A 161 19.05 -17.65 -3.89
CA GLY A 161 18.15 -18.27 -4.85
C GLY A 161 16.77 -17.61 -4.94
N TYR A 162 16.57 -16.47 -4.28
CA TYR A 162 15.32 -15.71 -4.40
C TYR A 162 15.07 -15.21 -5.84
N GLY A 163 16.13 -15.11 -6.66
CA GLY A 163 16.08 -14.79 -8.09
C GLY A 163 16.12 -16.01 -9.03
N ASN A 164 15.84 -17.22 -8.54
CA ASN A 164 15.88 -18.42 -9.38
C ASN A 164 14.53 -18.67 -10.09
N VAL A 165 14.51 -18.64 -11.43
CA VAL A 165 13.28 -18.90 -12.20
C VAL A 165 12.64 -20.26 -11.88
N ALA A 166 13.43 -21.27 -11.52
CA ALA A 166 12.94 -22.60 -11.17
C ALA A 166 12.12 -22.61 -9.87
N GLY A 167 12.31 -21.63 -8.98
CA GLY A 167 11.57 -21.52 -7.72
C GLY A 167 10.24 -20.76 -7.82
N VAL A 168 9.96 -20.08 -8.94
CA VAL A 168 8.77 -19.21 -9.09
C VAL A 168 7.47 -20.00 -8.95
N GLN A 169 7.33 -21.12 -9.67
CA GLN A 169 6.10 -21.93 -9.61
C GLN A 169 5.85 -22.54 -8.23
N ALA A 170 6.89 -22.73 -7.43
CA ALA A 170 6.81 -23.26 -6.06
C ALA A 170 6.65 -22.15 -5.00
N GLY A 171 6.64 -20.87 -5.40
CA GLY A 171 6.59 -19.73 -4.46
C GLY A 171 7.90 -19.51 -3.67
N LEU A 172 9.00 -20.14 -4.09
CA LEU A 172 10.30 -20.04 -3.41
C LEU A 172 11.18 -18.88 -3.92
N SER A 173 10.81 -18.30 -5.06
CA SER A 173 11.55 -17.23 -5.72
C SER A 173 10.60 -16.13 -6.19
N ASN A 174 11.10 -14.90 -6.27
CA ASN A 174 10.31 -13.75 -6.68
C ASN A 174 10.46 -13.50 -8.19
N PRO A 175 9.34 -13.49 -8.95
CA PRO A 175 9.41 -13.37 -10.40
C PRO A 175 9.92 -12.01 -10.89
N TYR A 176 9.86 -10.95 -10.08
CA TYR A 176 10.52 -9.68 -10.41
C TYR A 176 12.03 -9.77 -10.23
N PHE A 177 12.52 -10.33 -9.11
CA PHE A 177 13.97 -10.44 -8.86
C PHE A 177 14.66 -11.40 -9.82
N VAL A 178 13.97 -12.47 -10.27
CA VAL A 178 14.45 -13.38 -11.32
C VAL A 178 14.96 -12.62 -12.56
N ARG A 179 14.33 -11.49 -12.90
CA ARG A 179 14.69 -10.71 -14.09
C ARG A 179 16.00 -9.97 -13.99
N PHE A 180 16.53 -9.73 -12.78
CA PHE A 180 17.70 -8.87 -12.62
C PHE A 180 18.71 -9.36 -11.56
N ALA A 181 18.49 -10.55 -11.01
CA ALA A 181 19.47 -11.23 -10.18
C ALA A 181 20.76 -11.50 -10.96
N SER A 182 21.91 -11.19 -10.37
CA SER A 182 23.22 -11.40 -11.00
C SER A 182 23.52 -12.88 -11.28
N SER A 183 22.92 -13.78 -10.50
CA SER A 183 22.94 -15.22 -10.73
C SER A 183 21.74 -15.91 -10.06
N PRO A 184 21.35 -17.12 -10.49
CA PRO A 184 20.22 -17.84 -9.87
C PRO A 184 20.42 -18.26 -8.41
N GLN A 185 21.61 -18.06 -7.82
CA GLN A 185 21.92 -18.39 -6.42
C GLN A 185 22.18 -17.15 -5.56
N THR A 186 22.14 -15.94 -6.13
CA THR A 186 22.37 -14.71 -5.36
C THR A 186 21.18 -14.38 -4.46
N SER A 187 21.36 -13.37 -3.61
CA SER A 187 20.32 -12.69 -2.84
C SER A 187 20.29 -11.20 -3.19
N VAL A 188 19.19 -10.52 -2.86
CA VAL A 188 19.03 -9.09 -3.17
C VAL A 188 20.12 -8.26 -2.49
N ILE A 189 20.41 -8.56 -1.21
CA ILE A 189 21.46 -7.87 -0.46
C ILE A 189 22.86 -8.16 -1.02
N ALA A 190 23.13 -9.39 -1.49
CA ALA A 190 24.43 -9.70 -2.09
C ALA A 190 24.68 -8.90 -3.37
N ASP A 191 23.67 -8.79 -4.24
CA ASP A 191 23.74 -8.00 -5.48
C ASP A 191 23.85 -6.50 -5.21
N ALA A 192 23.22 -5.99 -4.13
CA ALA A 192 23.37 -4.61 -3.70
C ALA A 192 24.81 -4.32 -3.19
N LEU A 193 25.36 -5.20 -2.35
CA LEU A 193 26.70 -5.02 -1.79
C LEU A 193 27.82 -5.16 -2.83
N ALA A 194 27.61 -5.97 -3.87
CA ALA A 194 28.56 -6.12 -4.98
C ALA A 194 28.83 -4.80 -5.73
N GLN A 195 27.92 -3.82 -5.61
CA GLN A 195 28.05 -2.49 -6.21
C GLN A 195 28.90 -1.53 -5.37
N ASN A 196 29.35 -1.93 -4.17
CA ASN A 196 30.09 -1.09 -3.21
C ASN A 196 29.39 0.26 -2.94
N PRO A 197 28.14 0.25 -2.43
CA PRO A 197 27.38 1.48 -2.21
C PRO A 197 28.09 2.44 -1.26
N THR A 198 27.98 3.73 -1.53
CA THR A 198 28.43 4.82 -0.63
C THR A 198 27.26 5.49 0.07
N PHE A 199 26.06 5.36 -0.49
CA PHE A 199 24.81 5.75 0.14
C PHE A 199 23.72 4.73 -0.16
N PHE A 200 22.80 4.51 0.77
CA PHE A 200 21.64 3.64 0.53
C PHE A 200 20.34 4.20 1.08
N SER A 201 19.22 3.73 0.52
CA SER A 201 17.90 3.88 1.15
C SER A 201 17.32 2.49 1.39
N LEU A 202 16.78 2.24 2.58
CA LEU A 202 16.15 0.98 2.93
C LEU A 202 14.70 1.21 3.36
N TRP A 203 13.74 0.73 2.54
CA TRP A 203 12.33 0.69 2.89
C TRP A 203 11.78 -0.73 2.75
N ILE A 204 11.97 -1.52 3.80
CA ILE A 204 11.52 -2.91 3.87
C ILE A 204 10.84 -3.16 5.22
N GLY A 205 9.86 -4.08 5.24
CA GLY A 205 9.05 -4.36 6.42
C GLY A 205 7.54 -4.18 6.22
N ASN A 206 7.12 -3.41 5.21
CA ASN A 206 5.69 -3.19 4.97
C ASN A 206 4.95 -4.52 4.73
N ASN A 207 5.50 -5.38 3.86
CA ASN A 207 4.90 -6.68 3.54
C ASN A 207 4.95 -7.68 4.71
N ASP A 208 5.76 -7.43 5.74
CA ASP A 208 5.83 -8.27 6.94
C ASP A 208 4.54 -8.17 7.78
N VAL A 209 3.71 -7.14 7.56
CA VAL A 209 2.35 -7.00 8.12
C VAL A 209 1.25 -6.84 7.05
N LEU A 210 1.56 -6.21 5.90
CA LEU A 210 0.54 -5.85 4.91
C LEU A 210 -0.18 -7.06 4.32
N GLY A 211 0.55 -8.15 4.03
CA GLY A 211 -0.05 -9.35 3.47
C GLY A 211 -1.10 -10.00 4.39
N TYR A 212 -0.90 -9.90 5.72
CA TYR A 212 -1.89 -10.32 6.71
C TYR A 212 -3.12 -9.41 6.63
N ALA A 213 -2.89 -8.09 6.69
CA ALA A 213 -3.95 -7.10 6.65
C ALA A 213 -4.83 -7.21 5.39
N THR A 214 -4.24 -7.24 4.19
CA THR A 214 -4.97 -7.26 2.91
C THR A 214 -5.53 -8.63 2.54
N SER A 215 -5.37 -9.62 3.42
CA SER A 215 -5.97 -10.95 3.28
C SER A 215 -7.11 -11.17 4.27
N GLY A 216 -7.49 -10.14 5.02
CA GLY A 216 -8.50 -10.20 6.06
C GLY A 216 -8.09 -11.08 7.23
N GLY A 217 -6.83 -10.93 7.67
CA GLY A 217 -6.32 -11.67 8.83
C GLY A 217 -6.15 -13.18 8.64
N THR A 218 -6.42 -13.72 7.45
CA THR A 218 -6.35 -15.17 7.16
C THR A 218 -4.96 -15.80 7.28
N GLY A 219 -3.91 -14.99 7.40
CA GLY A 219 -2.55 -15.46 7.70
C GLY A 219 -2.39 -15.86 9.18
N VAL A 220 -1.15 -16.17 9.56
CA VAL A 220 -0.80 -16.50 10.96
C VAL A 220 0.16 -15.46 11.51
N ASN A 221 -0.07 -15.00 12.73
CA ASN A 221 0.90 -14.24 13.48
C ASN A 221 2.01 -15.15 14.02
N GLN A 222 3.22 -15.02 13.47
CA GLN A 222 4.32 -15.94 13.73
C GLN A 222 5.09 -15.65 15.03
N THR A 223 4.54 -14.82 15.92
CA THR A 223 5.17 -14.52 17.22
C THR A 223 5.58 -15.80 17.96
N GLY A 224 6.88 -15.95 18.21
CA GLY A 224 7.51 -17.10 18.85
C GLY A 224 8.04 -18.18 17.89
N ASN A 225 7.76 -18.11 16.59
CA ASN A 225 8.32 -19.00 15.58
C ASN A 225 9.54 -18.34 14.92
N LEU A 226 10.75 -18.77 15.25
CA LEU A 226 12.00 -18.17 14.73
C LEU A 226 12.44 -18.69 13.36
N ASN A 227 11.63 -19.52 12.69
CA ASN A 227 11.98 -20.10 11.39
C ASN A 227 11.15 -19.50 10.24
N PRO A 228 11.62 -18.42 9.60
CA PRO A 228 10.88 -17.76 8.51
C PRO A 228 10.64 -18.64 7.28
N ALA A 229 11.37 -19.75 7.12
CA ALA A 229 11.11 -20.70 6.04
C ALA A 229 9.77 -21.45 6.16
N THR A 230 9.09 -21.32 7.30
CA THR A 230 7.76 -21.92 7.55
C THR A 230 6.60 -20.95 7.37
N TYR A 231 6.88 -19.68 7.12
CA TYR A 231 5.86 -18.64 7.06
C TYR A 231 5.14 -18.67 5.71
N GLY A 232 3.82 -18.47 5.74
CA GLY A 232 2.99 -18.17 4.58
C GLY A 232 3.17 -16.74 4.07
N SER A 233 2.71 -16.46 2.85
CA SER A 233 2.77 -15.12 2.26
C SER A 233 1.99 -14.07 3.06
N ASN A 234 0.89 -14.49 3.69
CA ASN A 234 -0.01 -13.62 4.44
C ASN A 234 0.35 -13.55 5.92
N ASP A 235 1.41 -14.22 6.37
CA ASP A 235 1.74 -14.26 7.79
C ASP A 235 2.39 -12.97 8.27
N ILE A 236 2.10 -12.60 9.52
CA ILE A 236 2.87 -11.55 10.23
C ILE A 236 4.21 -12.14 10.62
N THR A 237 5.30 -11.45 10.30
CA THR A 237 6.66 -11.88 10.65
C THR A 237 6.90 -11.78 12.16
N ASP A 238 7.60 -12.74 12.76
CA ASP A 238 7.99 -12.66 14.17
C ASP A 238 8.87 -11.41 14.43
N PRO A 239 8.60 -10.62 15.50
CA PRO A 239 9.40 -9.45 15.85
C PRO A 239 10.89 -9.70 16.07
N GLN A 240 11.29 -10.88 16.60
CA GLN A 240 12.71 -11.21 16.80
C GLN A 240 13.38 -11.56 15.47
N VAL A 241 12.69 -12.28 14.57
CA VAL A 241 13.18 -12.56 13.22
C VAL A 241 13.36 -11.26 12.44
N PHE A 242 12.37 -10.37 12.46
CA PHE A 242 12.48 -9.06 11.82
C PHE A 242 13.68 -8.28 12.38
N ALA A 243 13.80 -8.21 13.71
CA ALA A 243 14.89 -7.48 14.36
C ALA A 243 16.28 -7.97 13.95
N GLN A 244 16.46 -9.30 13.90
CA GLN A 244 17.72 -9.92 13.49
C GLN A 244 18.04 -9.65 12.01
N VAL A 245 17.08 -9.87 11.12
CA VAL A 245 17.30 -9.69 9.68
C VAL A 245 17.51 -8.22 9.35
N TYR A 246 16.65 -7.32 9.83
CA TYR A 246 16.75 -5.89 9.55
C TYR A 246 18.08 -5.31 10.05
N SER A 247 18.50 -5.67 11.27
CA SER A 247 19.79 -5.25 11.81
C SER A 247 20.97 -5.77 10.98
N GLY A 248 20.91 -7.04 10.54
CA GLY A 248 21.94 -7.64 9.69
C GLY A 248 22.05 -7.02 8.30
N LEU A 249 20.90 -6.63 7.69
CA LEU A 249 20.88 -5.89 6.43
C LEU A 249 21.60 -4.54 6.57
N VAL A 250 21.23 -3.75 7.58
CA VAL A 250 21.84 -2.43 7.81
C VAL A 250 23.30 -2.55 8.23
N GLU A 251 23.66 -3.54 9.04
CA GLU A 251 25.06 -3.81 9.40
C GLU A 251 25.90 -4.08 8.16
N SER A 252 25.39 -4.91 7.24
CA SER A 252 26.09 -5.22 5.98
C SER A 252 26.25 -4.00 5.08
N LEU A 253 25.19 -3.19 4.92
CA LEU A 253 25.22 -1.97 4.11
C LEU A 253 26.16 -0.90 4.67
N THR A 254 26.28 -0.83 6.00
CA THR A 254 27.15 0.16 6.67
C THR A 254 28.58 -0.33 6.89
N ALA A 255 28.89 -1.60 6.59
CA ALA A 255 30.21 -2.20 6.88
C ALA A 255 31.37 -1.52 6.14
N SER A 256 31.12 -0.97 4.95
CA SER A 256 32.08 -0.20 4.14
C SER A 256 32.05 1.30 4.44
N GLY A 257 31.27 1.76 5.43
CA GLY A 257 31.11 3.17 5.78
C GLY A 257 30.07 3.93 4.95
N ALA A 258 29.17 3.23 4.25
CA ALA A 258 28.08 3.87 3.53
C ALA A 258 27.14 4.63 4.49
N GLY A 259 26.78 5.86 4.11
CA GLY A 259 25.65 6.57 4.72
C GLY A 259 24.32 6.02 4.22
N GLY A 260 23.21 6.48 4.77
CA GLY A 260 21.92 6.07 4.26
C GLY A 260 20.71 6.58 5.02
N VAL A 261 19.54 6.23 4.50
CA VAL A 261 18.25 6.58 5.07
C VAL A 261 17.41 5.32 5.28
N LEU A 262 16.87 5.19 6.49
CA LEU A 262 15.92 4.15 6.85
C LEU A 262 14.51 4.76 6.88
N ILE A 263 13.52 4.05 6.36
CA ILE A 263 12.13 4.50 6.35
C ILE A 263 11.29 3.51 7.17
N ASN A 264 10.53 4.02 8.14
CA ASN A 264 9.69 3.15 8.97
C ASN A 264 8.49 2.58 8.22
N ILE A 265 7.79 1.65 8.87
CA ILE A 265 6.59 1.03 8.36
C ILE A 265 5.40 1.90 8.81
N PRO A 266 4.63 2.51 7.88
CA PRO A 266 3.42 3.22 8.24
C PRO A 266 2.35 2.23 8.72
N ASP A 267 1.33 2.74 9.39
CA ASP A 267 0.14 1.99 9.77
C ASP A 267 -0.59 1.56 8.50
N VAL A 268 -0.41 0.30 8.14
CA VAL A 268 -0.99 -0.30 6.93
C VAL A 268 -2.53 -0.34 6.99
N THR A 269 -3.14 -0.19 8.17
CA THR A 269 -4.60 -0.11 8.31
C THR A 269 -5.15 1.29 7.98
N SER A 270 -4.28 2.29 7.83
CA SER A 270 -4.68 3.67 7.53
C SER A 270 -4.61 4.05 6.03
N ILE A 271 -4.22 3.11 5.17
CA ILE A 271 -4.14 3.32 3.72
C ILE A 271 -5.54 3.34 3.08
N ALA A 272 -5.63 3.84 1.85
CA ALA A 272 -6.89 3.94 1.11
C ALA A 272 -7.61 2.59 0.95
N PHE A 273 -6.88 1.47 0.95
CA PHE A 273 -7.43 0.12 0.91
C PHE A 273 -8.43 -0.18 2.04
N PHE A 274 -8.26 0.39 3.23
CA PHE A 274 -9.17 0.16 4.38
C PHE A 274 -10.06 1.37 4.70
N ASN A 275 -9.68 2.56 4.24
CA ASN A 275 -10.38 3.81 4.55
C ASN A 275 -11.36 4.27 3.45
N THR A 276 -11.57 3.47 2.40
CA THR A 276 -12.49 3.81 1.31
C THR A 276 -13.92 3.33 1.55
N VAL A 277 -14.10 2.15 2.16
CA VAL A 277 -15.43 1.58 2.46
C VAL A 277 -15.71 1.72 3.95
N PRO A 278 -16.57 2.66 4.38
CA PRO A 278 -16.88 2.83 5.79
C PRO A 278 -17.57 1.59 6.37
N ASN A 279 -17.19 1.17 7.58
CA ASN A 279 -17.83 0.02 8.23
C ASN A 279 -19.32 0.22 8.54
N ASN A 280 -19.81 1.47 8.50
CA ASN A 280 -21.20 1.84 8.67
C ASN A 280 -21.93 2.18 7.36
N ALA A 281 -21.41 1.73 6.21
CA ALA A 281 -21.98 2.04 4.90
C ALA A 281 -23.28 1.27 4.56
N LEU A 282 -23.78 0.39 5.44
CA LEU A 282 -25.07 -0.28 5.25
C LEU A 282 -26.22 0.71 5.45
N GLN A 283 -26.67 1.34 4.36
CA GLN A 283 -27.74 2.32 4.36
C GLN A 283 -29.11 1.62 4.28
N LEU A 284 -29.96 1.81 5.29
CA LEU A 284 -31.27 1.16 5.38
C LEU A 284 -32.42 2.18 5.44
N ASP A 285 -33.54 1.87 4.80
CA ASP A 285 -34.81 2.53 5.10
C ASP A 285 -35.43 1.99 6.39
N ALA A 286 -36.41 2.70 6.96
CA ALA A 286 -37.05 2.33 8.21
C ALA A 286 -37.71 0.94 8.17
N GLN A 287 -38.27 0.55 7.02
CA GLN A 287 -38.96 -0.72 6.88
C GLN A 287 -37.97 -1.89 6.88
N THR A 288 -36.85 -1.73 6.18
CA THR A 288 -35.77 -2.72 6.08
C THR A 288 -35.08 -2.86 7.43
N ALA A 289 -34.78 -1.75 8.10
CA ALA A 289 -34.20 -1.76 9.45
C ALA A 289 -35.09 -2.48 10.48
N ALA A 290 -36.41 -2.23 10.45
CA ALA A 290 -37.36 -2.93 11.31
C ALA A 290 -37.43 -4.43 10.99
N SER A 291 -37.37 -4.79 9.71
CA SER A 291 -37.42 -6.19 9.25
C SER A 291 -36.18 -6.97 9.69
N LEU A 292 -34.98 -6.39 9.54
CA LEU A 292 -33.73 -6.98 10.02
C LEU A 292 -33.71 -7.11 11.55
N THR A 293 -34.14 -6.07 12.27
CA THR A 293 -34.23 -6.11 13.74
C THR A 293 -35.18 -7.24 14.21
N SER A 294 -36.33 -7.40 13.54
CA SER A 294 -37.25 -8.50 13.82
C SER A 294 -36.64 -9.87 13.52
N TYR A 295 -35.88 -9.99 12.43
CA TYR A 295 -35.18 -11.21 12.05
C TYR A 295 -34.15 -11.62 13.12
N PHE A 296 -33.29 -10.71 13.56
CA PHE A 296 -32.29 -11.01 14.58
C PHE A 296 -32.92 -11.26 15.97
N GLY A 297 -34.04 -10.60 16.28
CA GLY A 297 -34.87 -10.96 17.44
C GLY A 297 -35.36 -12.41 17.39
N ALA A 298 -35.81 -12.88 16.21
CA ALA A 298 -36.21 -14.27 16.00
C ALA A 298 -35.02 -15.24 16.12
N VAL A 299 -33.86 -14.91 15.54
CA VAL A 299 -32.63 -15.71 15.69
C VAL A 299 -32.27 -15.90 17.16
N SER A 300 -32.25 -14.82 17.94
CA SER A 300 -31.97 -14.84 19.38
C SER A 300 -32.96 -15.76 20.14
N GLN A 301 -34.26 -15.62 19.89
CA GLN A 301 -35.28 -16.42 20.57
C GLN A 301 -35.21 -17.91 20.23
N VAL A 302 -35.02 -18.25 18.94
CA VAL A 302 -34.90 -19.64 18.49
C VAL A 302 -33.64 -20.29 19.05
N PHE A 303 -32.53 -19.57 19.08
CA PHE A 303 -31.28 -20.05 19.67
C PHE A 303 -31.42 -20.32 21.18
N ALA A 304 -32.00 -19.38 21.94
CA ALA A 304 -32.28 -19.58 23.37
C ALA A 304 -33.20 -20.80 23.61
N GLY A 305 -34.25 -20.96 22.81
CA GLY A 305 -35.16 -22.11 22.85
C GLY A 305 -34.44 -23.43 22.62
N GLY A 306 -33.53 -23.47 21.65
CA GLY A 306 -32.70 -24.65 21.36
C GLY A 306 -31.79 -25.04 22.52
N LEU A 307 -31.13 -24.08 23.17
CA LEU A 307 -30.30 -24.32 24.35
C LEU A 307 -31.12 -24.84 25.54
N MET A 308 -32.29 -24.25 25.80
CA MET A 308 -33.18 -24.70 26.87
C MET A 308 -33.69 -26.13 26.63
N ALA A 309 -33.98 -26.50 25.37
CA ALA A 309 -34.35 -27.86 25.00
C ALA A 309 -33.20 -28.87 25.23
N GLN A 310 -31.95 -28.41 25.23
CA GLN A 310 -30.76 -29.20 25.58
C GLN A 310 -30.46 -29.20 27.10
N GLY A 311 -31.31 -28.56 27.92
CA GLY A 311 -31.17 -28.53 29.37
C GLY A 311 -30.32 -27.38 29.91
N VAL A 312 -29.92 -26.41 29.08
CA VAL A 312 -29.24 -25.20 29.56
C VAL A 312 -30.23 -24.36 30.38
N PRO A 313 -29.86 -23.89 31.59
CA PRO A 313 -30.74 -23.02 32.40
C PRO A 313 -31.18 -21.77 31.63
N GLN A 314 -32.45 -21.37 31.79
CA GLN A 314 -33.05 -20.25 31.06
C GLN A 314 -32.21 -18.96 31.12
N GLU A 315 -31.72 -18.59 32.30
CA GLU A 315 -30.91 -17.38 32.48
C GLU A 315 -29.62 -17.42 31.64
N GLN A 316 -28.95 -18.57 31.60
CA GLN A 316 -27.72 -18.77 30.83
C GLN A 316 -28.00 -18.79 29.32
N ALA A 317 -29.08 -19.47 28.91
CA ALA A 317 -29.50 -19.52 27.50
C ALA A 317 -29.84 -18.13 26.97
N MET A 318 -30.61 -17.34 27.73
CA MET A 318 -30.97 -15.98 27.37
C MET A 318 -29.76 -15.03 27.35
N ALA A 319 -28.86 -15.15 28.33
CA ALA A 319 -27.64 -14.34 28.37
C ALA A 319 -26.77 -14.58 27.13
N LEU A 320 -26.57 -15.84 26.72
CA LEU A 320 -25.80 -16.16 25.53
C LEU A 320 -26.53 -15.73 24.24
N ALA A 321 -27.85 -15.89 24.17
CA ALA A 321 -28.63 -15.53 22.99
C ALA A 321 -28.79 -14.01 22.78
N ALA A 322 -28.64 -13.21 23.84
CA ALA A 322 -28.80 -11.76 23.76
C ALA A 322 -27.85 -11.11 22.75
N GLN A 323 -26.67 -11.69 22.51
CA GLN A 323 -25.71 -11.19 21.52
C GLN A 323 -26.24 -11.24 20.08
N TYR A 324 -27.23 -12.11 19.79
CA TYR A 324 -27.82 -12.25 18.47
C TYR A 324 -29.06 -11.36 18.26
N ALA A 325 -29.51 -10.63 19.28
CA ALA A 325 -30.61 -9.68 19.17
C ALA A 325 -30.14 -8.33 18.61
N ILE A 326 -29.56 -8.37 17.40
CA ILE A 326 -28.97 -7.21 16.72
C ILE A 326 -30.07 -6.24 16.26
N THR A 327 -29.85 -4.95 16.50
CA THR A 327 -30.81 -3.88 16.15
C THR A 327 -30.25 -3.01 15.03
N PHE A 328 -31.11 -2.69 14.07
CA PHE A 328 -30.83 -1.80 12.94
C PHE A 328 -31.74 -0.58 13.01
N ASN A 329 -31.22 0.56 12.56
CA ASN A 329 -31.95 1.83 12.51
C ASN A 329 -32.14 2.29 11.06
N GLU A 330 -33.11 3.18 10.81
CA GLU A 330 -33.12 3.93 9.56
C GLU A 330 -31.81 4.73 9.43
N GLY A 331 -31.20 4.69 8.25
CA GLY A 331 -29.92 5.35 8.00
C GLY A 331 -28.71 4.39 7.96
N PRO A 332 -27.52 4.90 8.25
CA PRO A 332 -26.28 4.12 8.26
C PRO A 332 -26.24 3.12 9.41
N ASN A 333 -25.88 1.87 9.10
CA ASN A 333 -25.66 0.79 10.07
C ASN A 333 -24.36 0.07 9.77
N ARG A 334 -23.84 -0.66 10.75
CA ARG A 334 -22.70 -1.55 10.55
C ARG A 334 -23.14 -2.89 9.98
N PHE A 335 -22.26 -3.47 9.17
CA PHE A 335 -22.46 -4.79 8.60
C PHE A 335 -22.35 -5.89 9.66
N ILE A 336 -22.89 -7.05 9.34
CA ILE A 336 -22.65 -8.31 10.02
C ILE A 336 -21.37 -8.91 9.44
N ILE A 337 -20.56 -9.51 10.29
CA ILE A 337 -19.37 -10.27 9.90
C ILE A 337 -19.45 -11.67 10.46
N ASP A 338 -18.87 -12.60 9.72
CA ASP A 338 -18.62 -13.94 10.19
C ASP A 338 -17.40 -13.91 11.12
N VAL A 339 -17.46 -14.72 12.18
CA VAL A 339 -16.37 -14.86 13.15
C VAL A 339 -16.24 -16.33 13.55
N PRO A 340 -15.07 -16.77 14.04
CA PRO A 340 -14.89 -18.15 14.45
C PRO A 340 -15.98 -18.62 15.44
N VAL A 341 -16.56 -19.79 15.17
CA VAL A 341 -17.50 -20.43 16.09
C VAL A 341 -16.78 -20.80 17.38
N THR A 342 -17.26 -20.24 18.50
CA THR A 342 -16.72 -20.53 19.83
C THR A 342 -17.84 -20.88 20.80
N GLN A 343 -17.48 -21.35 21.99
CA GLN A 343 -18.49 -21.54 23.05
C GLN A 343 -19.16 -20.21 23.45
N ALA A 344 -18.46 -19.08 23.30
CA ALA A 344 -18.97 -17.75 23.59
C ALA A 344 -19.81 -17.16 22.44
N ASN A 345 -19.55 -17.58 21.19
CA ASN A 345 -20.34 -17.22 20.02
C ASN A 345 -20.62 -18.47 19.15
N PRO A 346 -21.63 -19.30 19.51
CA PRO A 346 -21.87 -20.57 18.82
C PRO A 346 -22.45 -20.45 17.40
N LEU A 347 -23.06 -19.31 17.04
CA LEU A 347 -23.57 -19.08 15.68
C LEU A 347 -22.53 -18.49 14.73
N GLY A 348 -21.38 -18.03 15.21
CA GLY A 348 -20.26 -17.64 14.34
C GLY A 348 -20.47 -16.34 13.55
N PHE A 349 -21.27 -15.40 14.07
CA PHE A 349 -21.41 -14.07 13.47
C PHE A 349 -21.61 -13.00 14.55
N ARG A 350 -21.37 -11.74 14.21
CA ARG A 350 -21.75 -10.57 15.00
C ARG A 350 -21.84 -9.32 14.14
N GLN A 351 -22.38 -8.23 14.68
CA GLN A 351 -22.25 -6.92 14.05
C GLN A 351 -20.83 -6.37 14.24
N MET A 352 -20.30 -5.67 13.24
CA MET A 352 -18.99 -5.02 13.35
C MET A 352 -18.96 -3.99 14.49
N THR A 353 -17.78 -3.80 15.08
CA THR A 353 -17.51 -2.70 16.01
C THR A 353 -17.14 -1.42 15.24
N ALA A 354 -16.90 -0.33 15.97
CA ALA A 354 -16.55 0.95 15.35
C ALA A 354 -15.15 0.99 14.75
N ASP A 355 -14.25 0.16 15.24
CA ASP A 355 -12.82 0.20 14.92
C ASP A 355 -12.45 -0.81 13.81
N GLU A 356 -13.40 -1.64 13.37
CA GLU A 356 -13.18 -2.67 12.36
C GLU A 356 -13.29 -2.14 10.94
N LEU A 357 -12.57 -2.77 10.03
CA LEU A 357 -12.32 -2.23 8.70
C LEU A 357 -12.87 -3.16 7.63
N ILE A 358 -13.31 -2.58 6.52
CA ILE A 358 -13.74 -3.32 5.32
C ILE A 358 -12.73 -3.04 4.23
N GLN A 359 -12.33 -4.08 3.52
CA GLN A 359 -11.38 -3.97 2.43
C GLN A 359 -12.01 -3.31 1.20
N LEU A 360 -11.20 -2.55 0.47
CA LEU A 360 -11.58 -1.92 -0.80
C LEU A 360 -12.07 -2.93 -1.85
N GLN A 361 -11.59 -4.17 -1.78
CA GLN A 361 -11.89 -5.24 -2.73
C GLN A 361 -13.17 -6.02 -2.41
N VAL A 362 -13.87 -5.70 -1.31
CA VAL A 362 -15.14 -6.34 -0.96
C VAL A 362 -16.11 -6.29 -2.14
N ASP A 363 -16.84 -7.38 -2.39
CA ASP A 363 -17.79 -7.47 -3.50
C ASP A 363 -18.98 -6.52 -3.28
N GLN A 364 -18.92 -5.34 -3.90
CA GLN A 364 -19.96 -4.32 -3.78
C GLN A 364 -21.32 -4.77 -4.35
N SER A 365 -21.33 -5.66 -5.34
CA SER A 365 -22.57 -6.21 -5.89
C SER A 365 -23.24 -7.19 -4.94
N ALA A 366 -22.43 -7.98 -4.23
CA ALA A 366 -22.89 -8.85 -3.15
C ALA A 366 -23.39 -8.03 -1.96
N LEU A 367 -22.71 -6.93 -1.58
CA LEU A 367 -23.18 -6.01 -0.52
C LEU A 367 -24.60 -5.51 -0.82
N ALA A 368 -24.84 -5.07 -2.05
CA ALA A 368 -26.17 -4.62 -2.49
C ALA A 368 -27.24 -5.74 -2.48
N SER A 369 -26.81 -7.00 -2.44
CA SER A 369 -27.67 -8.19 -2.46
C SER A 369 -27.79 -8.89 -1.09
N GLY A 370 -27.33 -8.24 -0.01
CA GLY A 370 -27.48 -8.73 1.36
C GLY A 370 -26.22 -9.35 1.98
N TYR A 371 -25.06 -9.31 1.30
CA TYR A 371 -23.76 -9.60 1.92
C TYR A 371 -23.43 -8.58 3.01
N GLY A 372 -22.94 -9.06 4.14
CA GLY A 372 -22.81 -8.27 5.37
C GLY A 372 -24.14 -7.99 6.08
N SER A 373 -25.21 -8.77 5.81
CA SER A 373 -26.48 -8.67 6.52
C SER A 373 -27.26 -10.00 6.55
N VAL A 374 -28.38 -10.11 5.82
CA VAL A 374 -29.27 -11.27 5.79
C VAL A 374 -29.70 -11.56 4.35
N ASN A 375 -29.60 -12.82 3.94
CA ASN A 375 -30.16 -13.32 2.70
C ASN A 375 -31.56 -13.93 2.94
N LEU A 376 -32.61 -13.18 2.62
CA LEU A 376 -34.01 -13.57 2.88
C LEU A 376 -34.59 -14.50 1.80
N THR A 377 -34.15 -15.76 1.77
CA THR A 377 -34.69 -16.77 0.85
C THR A 377 -36.16 -17.10 1.17
N ALA A 378 -36.84 -17.78 0.24
CA ALA A 378 -38.23 -18.20 0.43
C ALA A 378 -38.39 -19.14 1.65
N GLU A 379 -37.40 -20.00 1.91
CA GLU A 379 -37.37 -20.90 3.06
C GLU A 379 -37.20 -20.12 4.37
N VAL A 380 -36.29 -19.13 4.39
CA VAL A 380 -36.13 -18.23 5.55
C VAL A 380 -37.45 -17.51 5.86
N GLN A 381 -38.12 -16.98 4.84
CA GLN A 381 -39.42 -16.31 5.00
C GLN A 381 -40.51 -17.26 5.53
N GLN A 382 -40.51 -18.53 5.13
CA GLN A 382 -41.45 -19.52 5.68
C GLN A 382 -41.20 -19.77 7.19
N VAL A 383 -39.94 -19.85 7.61
CA VAL A 383 -39.61 -20.02 9.04
C VAL A 383 -40.01 -18.78 9.85
N LEU A 384 -39.78 -17.58 9.33
CA LEU A 384 -40.25 -16.34 9.95
C LEU A 384 -41.79 -16.31 10.06
N GLY A 385 -42.51 -16.73 9.01
CA GLY A 385 -43.97 -16.83 9.04
C GLY A 385 -44.49 -17.80 10.10
N LEU A 386 -43.82 -18.95 10.27
CA LEU A 386 -44.14 -19.91 11.35
C LEU A 386 -43.98 -19.25 12.72
N LEU A 387 -42.87 -18.55 12.96
CA LEU A 387 -42.60 -17.85 14.22
C LEU A 387 -43.62 -16.73 14.50
N MET A 388 -43.98 -15.94 13.48
CA MET A 388 -45.01 -14.90 13.60
C MET A 388 -46.39 -15.47 13.96
N SER A 389 -46.68 -16.72 13.58
CA SER A 389 -47.91 -17.42 13.96
C SER A 389 -47.87 -18.09 15.34
N GLY A 390 -46.76 -17.96 16.07
CA GLY A 390 -46.54 -18.58 17.39
C GLY A 390 -46.10 -20.04 17.32
N GLY A 391 -45.69 -20.53 16.15
CA GLY A 391 -45.17 -21.88 15.97
C GLY A 391 -43.73 -22.03 16.46
N THR A 392 -43.35 -23.25 16.88
CA THR A 392 -41.98 -23.58 17.27
C THR A 392 -41.25 -24.25 16.09
N PRO A 393 -40.12 -23.70 15.61
CA PRO A 393 -39.35 -24.32 14.54
C PRO A 393 -38.78 -25.68 14.94
N THR A 394 -38.72 -26.60 13.98
CA THR A 394 -37.88 -27.81 14.09
C THR A 394 -36.39 -27.45 14.03
N ALA A 395 -35.49 -28.37 14.41
CA ALA A 395 -34.05 -28.15 14.31
C ALA A 395 -33.59 -27.80 12.88
N ALA A 396 -34.18 -28.43 11.86
CA ALA A 396 -33.88 -28.12 10.46
C ALA A 396 -34.32 -26.69 10.09
N GLN A 397 -35.50 -26.26 10.55
CA GLN A 397 -35.99 -24.90 10.31
C GLN A 397 -35.18 -23.85 11.09
N ALA A 398 -34.72 -24.16 12.30
CA ALA A 398 -33.80 -23.32 13.05
C ALA A 398 -32.48 -23.12 12.29
N ASN A 399 -31.91 -24.19 11.71
CA ASN A 399 -30.71 -24.08 10.89
C ASN A 399 -30.92 -23.26 9.61
N ILE A 400 -32.10 -23.34 8.97
CA ILE A 400 -32.47 -22.47 7.84
C ILE A 400 -32.48 -21.01 8.29
N LEU A 401 -33.06 -20.70 9.45
CA LEU A 401 -33.07 -19.35 9.99
C LEU A 401 -31.64 -18.86 10.30
N PHE A 402 -30.80 -19.68 10.93
CA PHE A 402 -29.43 -19.26 11.25
C PHE A 402 -28.57 -19.08 9.99
N GLY A 403 -28.70 -19.98 9.01
CA GLY A 403 -28.00 -19.89 7.73
C GLY A 403 -28.51 -18.80 6.78
N GLY A 404 -29.56 -18.06 7.16
CA GLY A 404 -29.97 -16.85 6.45
C GLY A 404 -29.09 -15.65 6.77
N VAL A 405 -28.30 -15.68 7.86
CA VAL A 405 -27.29 -14.66 8.14
C VAL A 405 -26.18 -14.80 7.11
N ASN A 406 -25.81 -13.69 6.49
CA ASN A 406 -24.82 -13.63 5.43
C ASN A 406 -23.80 -12.54 5.79
N GLY A 407 -22.96 -12.83 6.79
CA GLY A 407 -21.93 -11.90 7.24
C GLY A 407 -20.86 -11.70 6.17
N LEU A 408 -20.07 -10.63 6.31
CA LEU A 408 -18.84 -10.53 5.53
C LEU A 408 -17.86 -11.61 6.00
N ASP A 409 -17.26 -12.30 5.05
CA ASP A 409 -16.23 -13.28 5.27
C ASP A 409 -14.98 -12.61 5.86
N ASP A 410 -14.21 -13.40 6.60
CA ASP A 410 -12.91 -13.04 7.19
C ASP A 410 -12.02 -12.31 6.17
N ALA A 411 -11.94 -12.85 4.95
CA ALA A 411 -11.11 -12.32 3.87
C ALA A 411 -11.46 -10.89 3.41
N ASP A 412 -12.64 -10.36 3.74
CA ASP A 412 -13.11 -9.03 3.32
C ASP A 412 -13.06 -7.98 4.45
N VAL A 413 -12.78 -8.40 5.69
CA VAL A 413 -12.80 -7.53 6.87
C VAL A 413 -11.51 -7.65 7.67
N LEU A 414 -11.24 -6.64 8.50
CA LEU A 414 -10.29 -6.78 9.60
C LEU A 414 -11.00 -6.54 10.91
N ASP A 415 -10.93 -7.54 11.77
CA ASP A 415 -11.51 -7.53 13.09
C ASP A 415 -10.59 -6.83 14.11
N SER A 416 -11.13 -6.50 15.29
CA SER A 416 -10.37 -5.76 16.31
C SER A 416 -9.14 -6.49 16.84
N THR A 417 -9.14 -7.83 16.83
CA THR A 417 -7.99 -8.65 17.23
C THR A 417 -6.89 -8.53 16.20
N GLU A 418 -7.24 -8.69 14.93
CA GLU A 418 -6.31 -8.65 13.79
C GLU A 418 -5.65 -7.27 13.66
N ILE A 419 -6.43 -6.20 13.82
CA ILE A 419 -5.93 -4.82 13.86
C ILE A 419 -4.91 -4.66 15.00
N SER A 420 -5.21 -5.19 16.20
CA SER A 420 -4.29 -5.14 17.34
C SER A 420 -3.00 -5.92 17.07
N GLU A 421 -3.07 -7.06 16.38
CA GLU A 421 -1.89 -7.85 16.00
C GLU A 421 -1.00 -7.08 15.02
N ILE A 422 -1.60 -6.48 13.99
CA ILE A 422 -0.90 -5.63 13.01
C ILE A 422 -0.20 -4.46 13.70
N GLN A 423 -0.91 -3.74 14.58
CA GLN A 423 -0.37 -2.58 15.30
C GLN A 423 0.77 -2.96 16.24
N THR A 424 0.63 -4.10 16.94
CA THR A 424 1.66 -4.61 17.86
C THR A 424 2.94 -4.97 17.09
N ALA A 425 2.82 -5.72 15.98
CA ALA A 425 3.96 -6.09 15.16
C ALA A 425 4.64 -4.86 14.52
N THR A 426 3.85 -3.97 13.92
CA THR A 426 4.35 -2.73 13.31
C THR A 426 5.10 -1.86 14.31
N THR A 427 4.58 -1.74 15.54
CA THR A 427 5.26 -1.01 16.62
C THR A 427 6.61 -1.64 16.96
N ALA A 428 6.67 -2.97 17.10
CA ALA A 428 7.91 -3.68 17.41
C ALA A 428 8.96 -3.55 16.28
N PHE A 429 8.53 -3.65 15.03
CA PHE A 429 9.39 -3.46 13.87
C PHE A 429 9.96 -2.03 13.83
N ASN A 430 9.11 -1.01 13.99
CA ASN A 430 9.54 0.38 13.98
C ASN A 430 10.48 0.74 15.14
N GLN A 431 10.33 0.10 16.30
CA GLN A 431 11.29 0.22 17.40
C GLN A 431 12.68 -0.30 17.00
N THR A 432 12.75 -1.42 16.28
CA THR A 432 14.03 -1.93 15.74
C THR A 432 14.62 -0.96 14.74
N ILE A 433 13.81 -0.50 13.76
CA ILE A 433 14.30 0.41 12.71
C ILE A 433 14.89 1.68 13.34
N ALA A 434 14.18 2.30 14.28
CA ALA A 434 14.64 3.50 14.97
C ALA A 434 15.89 3.24 15.81
N ALA A 435 15.98 2.10 16.51
CA ALA A 435 17.17 1.74 17.28
C ALA A 435 18.40 1.57 16.38
N VAL A 436 18.25 0.90 15.23
CA VAL A 436 19.32 0.70 14.25
C VAL A 436 19.74 2.01 13.60
N ALA A 437 18.80 2.88 13.21
CA ALA A 437 19.09 4.21 12.66
C ALA A 437 19.96 5.02 13.64
N ASN A 438 19.52 5.10 14.89
CA ASN A 438 20.24 5.83 15.95
C ASN A 438 21.62 5.25 16.22
N ALA A 439 21.75 3.92 16.27
CA ALA A 439 23.03 3.26 16.54
C ALA A 439 24.06 3.46 15.41
N LYS A 440 23.60 3.65 14.18
CA LYS A 440 24.44 3.82 12.98
C LYS A 440 24.58 5.27 12.53
N GLY A 441 23.86 6.21 13.14
CA GLY A 441 23.84 7.62 12.73
C GLY A 441 23.24 7.83 11.34
N LEU A 442 22.21 7.04 11.00
CA LEU A 442 21.53 7.11 9.70
C LEU A 442 20.33 8.05 9.75
N ALA A 443 20.00 8.64 8.60
CA ALA A 443 18.76 9.40 8.48
C ALA A 443 17.55 8.48 8.67
N MET A 444 16.48 9.01 9.26
CA MET A 444 15.29 8.24 9.59
C MET A 444 14.04 8.99 9.14
N VAL A 445 13.20 8.34 8.33
CA VAL A 445 11.93 8.89 7.84
C VAL A 445 10.77 8.27 8.61
N ASP A 446 9.88 9.13 9.09
CA ASP A 446 8.62 8.74 9.70
C ASP A 446 7.49 8.71 8.65
N ALA A 447 7.36 7.58 7.95
CA ALA A 447 6.29 7.35 6.98
C ALA A 447 4.89 7.33 7.64
N ASN A 448 4.80 7.00 8.94
CA ASN A 448 3.55 7.08 9.69
C ASN A 448 3.07 8.52 9.80
N ALA A 449 3.96 9.44 10.19
CA ALA A 449 3.63 10.87 10.25
C ALA A 449 3.19 11.39 8.88
N LEU A 450 3.92 11.03 7.82
CA LEU A 450 3.60 11.44 6.46
C LEU A 450 2.22 10.94 5.99
N LEU A 451 1.88 9.68 6.29
CA LEU A 451 0.56 9.12 5.96
C LEU A 451 -0.56 9.81 6.76
N ASN A 452 -0.31 10.11 8.03
CA ASN A 452 -1.24 10.89 8.85
C ASN A 452 -1.48 12.29 8.29
N ASP A 453 -0.45 12.97 7.80
CA ASP A 453 -0.61 14.29 7.16
C ASP A 453 -1.47 14.19 5.89
N LEU A 454 -1.24 13.16 5.06
CA LEU A 454 -2.05 12.89 3.88
C LEU A 454 -3.52 12.61 4.22
N ALA A 455 -3.78 11.90 5.31
CA ALA A 455 -5.13 11.61 5.79
C ALA A 455 -5.82 12.82 6.44
N ASN A 456 -5.06 13.69 7.12
CA ASN A 456 -5.58 14.78 7.97
C ASN A 456 -5.32 16.16 7.37
N GLY A 457 -5.88 16.41 6.18
CA GLY A 457 -5.83 17.73 5.53
C GLY A 457 -4.85 17.83 4.36
N GLY A 458 -3.97 16.83 4.20
CA GLY A 458 -3.11 16.67 3.04
C GLY A 458 -1.81 17.47 3.08
N VAL A 459 -0.96 17.19 2.10
CA VAL A 459 0.31 17.91 1.88
C VAL A 459 0.11 18.94 0.78
N ALA A 460 0.30 20.21 1.13
CA ALA A 460 0.19 21.33 0.20
C ALA A 460 1.40 21.40 -0.74
N TYR A 461 1.17 21.84 -1.98
CA TYR A 461 2.18 22.20 -2.97
C TYR A 461 1.70 23.40 -3.80
N ASP A 462 2.56 24.00 -4.61
CA ASP A 462 2.29 25.28 -5.30
C ASP A 462 0.95 25.34 -6.07
N ALA A 463 0.47 24.20 -6.57
CA ALA A 463 -0.75 24.13 -7.38
C ALA A 463 -1.90 23.33 -6.74
N GLY A 464 -1.82 22.98 -5.45
CA GLY A 464 -2.93 22.30 -4.77
C GLY A 464 -2.53 21.57 -3.48
N THR A 465 -3.33 20.58 -3.13
CA THR A 465 -3.10 19.71 -1.97
C THR A 465 -3.24 18.27 -2.40
N VAL A 466 -2.31 17.42 -1.94
CA VAL A 466 -2.37 15.97 -2.11
C VAL A 466 -2.91 15.35 -0.82
N THR A 467 -3.94 14.51 -0.94
CA THR A 467 -4.62 13.86 0.19
C THR A 467 -4.66 12.34 0.02
N ALA A 468 -4.94 11.62 1.09
CA ALA A 468 -5.15 10.17 1.08
C ALA A 468 -6.49 9.73 0.44
N THR A 469 -7.38 10.65 0.06
CA THR A 469 -8.65 10.31 -0.60
C THR A 469 -8.42 9.42 -1.81
N TYR A 470 -9.00 8.22 -1.80
CA TYR A 470 -8.86 7.25 -2.87
C TYR A 470 -9.33 7.82 -4.21
N ALA A 471 -8.64 7.44 -5.28
CA ALA A 471 -8.86 7.86 -6.66
C ALA A 471 -8.69 9.36 -7.00
N THR A 472 -8.98 10.29 -6.09
CA THR A 472 -9.02 11.73 -6.40
C THR A 472 -8.03 12.58 -5.60
N GLY A 473 -7.54 12.06 -4.45
CA GLY A 473 -6.62 12.77 -3.57
C GLY A 473 -5.19 12.84 -4.09
N GLY A 474 -4.82 11.96 -5.01
CA GLY A 474 -3.53 11.96 -5.69
C GLY A 474 -2.39 11.27 -4.94
N ALA A 475 -2.53 10.91 -3.67
CA ALA A 475 -1.49 10.17 -2.94
C ALA A 475 -1.41 8.70 -3.36
N PHE A 476 -2.55 8.00 -3.29
CA PHE A 476 -2.65 6.57 -3.54
C PHE A 476 -3.05 6.25 -4.98
N SER A 477 -2.46 5.18 -5.51
CA SER A 477 -2.78 4.56 -6.78
C SER A 477 -4.07 3.73 -6.69
N LEU A 478 -4.51 3.15 -7.80
CA LEU A 478 -5.80 2.45 -7.87
C LEU A 478 -5.85 1.13 -7.10
N ASP A 479 -4.74 0.61 -6.60
CA ASP A 479 -4.78 -0.53 -5.68
C ASP A 479 -5.09 -0.10 -4.22
N GLY A 480 -5.12 1.20 -3.92
CA GLY A 480 -5.38 1.72 -2.58
C GLY A 480 -4.24 1.49 -1.57
N VAL A 481 -3.10 0.95 -2.03
CA VAL A 481 -1.96 0.56 -1.21
C VAL A 481 -0.72 1.37 -1.59
N HIS A 482 -0.35 1.33 -2.86
CA HIS A 482 0.86 1.96 -3.37
C HIS A 482 0.61 3.41 -3.78
N LEU A 483 1.68 4.18 -3.88
CA LEU A 483 1.62 5.60 -4.19
C LEU A 483 1.53 5.85 -5.69
N THR A 484 0.91 6.97 -6.06
CA THR A 484 1.05 7.50 -7.43
C THR A 484 2.45 8.11 -7.63
N PRO A 485 2.85 8.47 -8.87
CA PRO A 485 4.05 9.29 -9.09
C PRO A 485 4.11 10.54 -8.19
N ARG A 486 2.97 11.20 -7.96
CA ARG A 486 2.89 12.37 -7.08
C ARG A 486 3.08 12.00 -5.60
N GLY A 487 2.53 10.87 -5.17
CA GLY A 487 2.78 10.36 -3.82
C GLY A 487 4.26 10.01 -3.60
N TYR A 488 4.92 9.39 -4.59
CA TYR A 488 6.36 9.12 -4.52
C TYR A 488 7.21 10.39 -4.47
N ALA A 489 6.81 11.47 -5.16
CA ALA A 489 7.49 12.76 -5.05
C ALA A 489 7.42 13.37 -3.64
N ILE A 490 6.29 13.19 -2.95
CA ILE A 490 6.14 13.62 -1.55
C ILE A 490 7.08 12.81 -0.65
N VAL A 491 7.11 11.48 -0.80
CA VAL A 491 8.04 10.62 -0.05
C VAL A 491 9.49 11.00 -0.32
N ALA A 492 9.86 11.25 -1.59
CA ALA A 492 11.21 11.67 -1.94
C ALA A 492 11.59 13.00 -1.26
N ASN A 493 10.66 13.97 -1.22
CA ASN A 493 10.88 15.24 -0.54
C ASN A 493 11.04 15.09 0.98
N GLU A 494 10.32 14.16 1.61
CA GLU A 494 10.49 13.84 3.04
C GLU A 494 11.84 13.15 3.30
N ILE A 495 12.23 12.20 2.44
CA ILE A 495 13.56 11.57 2.52
C ILE A 495 14.67 12.62 2.40
N ILE A 496 14.54 13.56 1.44
CA ILE A 496 15.50 14.66 1.25
C ILE A 496 15.58 15.54 2.49
N GLU A 497 14.44 15.86 3.14
CA GLU A 497 14.42 16.63 4.38
C GLU A 497 15.24 15.95 5.50
N GLN A 498 15.05 14.64 5.68
CA GLN A 498 15.76 13.89 6.70
C GLN A 498 17.25 13.73 6.36
N ILE A 499 17.59 13.54 5.08
CA ILE A 499 18.99 13.51 4.63
C ILE A 499 19.67 14.85 4.91
N ASN A 500 19.05 15.97 4.54
CA ASN A 500 19.57 17.31 4.79
C ASN A 500 19.79 17.56 6.29
N THR A 501 18.84 17.14 7.11
CA THR A 501 18.91 17.27 8.58
C THR A 501 20.04 16.43 9.17
N THR A 502 20.18 15.16 8.77
CA THR A 502 21.16 14.24 9.36
C THR A 502 22.58 14.51 8.88
N TYR A 503 22.76 14.80 7.59
CA TYR A 503 24.08 14.89 6.96
C TYR A 503 24.55 16.34 6.74
N GLY A 504 23.78 17.34 7.19
CA GLY A 504 24.08 18.75 6.92
C GLY A 504 24.10 19.08 5.42
N ALA A 505 23.37 18.32 4.62
CA ALA A 505 23.26 18.50 3.18
C ALA A 505 22.21 19.57 2.84
N THR A 506 22.24 20.05 1.60
CA THR A 506 21.24 20.96 1.01
C THR A 506 20.75 20.41 -0.32
N VAL A 507 20.40 19.11 -0.36
CA VAL A 507 19.78 18.48 -1.53
C VAL A 507 18.43 19.16 -1.81
N PRO A 508 18.17 19.62 -3.04
CA PRO A 508 16.90 20.26 -3.37
C PRO A 508 15.73 19.28 -3.37
N LYS A 509 14.55 19.78 -3.01
CA LYS A 509 13.27 19.08 -3.17
C LYS A 509 12.74 19.23 -4.60
N VAL A 510 11.97 18.25 -5.05
CA VAL A 510 11.27 18.32 -6.35
C VAL A 510 9.92 19.04 -6.24
N ASN A 511 9.46 19.61 -7.36
CA ASN A 511 8.12 20.17 -7.45
C ASN A 511 7.08 19.05 -7.60
N ILE A 512 6.32 18.80 -6.54
CA ILE A 512 5.27 17.75 -6.46
C ILE A 512 4.27 17.87 -7.63
N GLY A 513 3.96 19.08 -8.09
CA GLY A 513 3.00 19.32 -9.16
C GLY A 513 3.42 18.82 -10.54
N GLN A 514 4.71 18.54 -10.76
CA GLN A 514 5.23 18.00 -12.03
C GLN A 514 4.96 16.51 -12.21
N TYR A 515 4.54 15.82 -11.13
CA TYR A 515 4.28 14.39 -11.14
C TYR A 515 2.79 14.11 -11.37
N GLY A 516 2.53 13.12 -12.24
CA GLY A 516 1.18 12.66 -12.57
C GLY A 516 0.50 11.92 -11.42
N THR A 517 -0.78 11.62 -11.60
CA THR A 517 -1.56 10.78 -10.68
C THR A 517 -2.13 9.60 -11.45
N ILE A 518 -3.38 9.23 -11.19
CA ILE A 518 -4.07 8.10 -11.78
C ILE A 518 -4.22 8.27 -13.29
N THR A 519 -4.03 7.17 -14.01
CA THR A 519 -4.26 7.11 -15.46
C THR A 519 -5.73 6.85 -15.76
N LEU A 520 -6.32 7.65 -16.62
CA LEU A 520 -7.66 7.43 -17.19
C LEU A 520 -7.55 6.60 -18.46
N SER A 521 -8.39 5.57 -18.61
CA SER A 521 -8.52 4.81 -19.87
C SER A 521 -9.80 3.98 -19.87
N ASN A 522 -10.45 3.88 -21.03
CA ASN A 522 -11.61 3.01 -21.24
C ASN A 522 -11.25 1.72 -22.00
N ASP A 523 -9.96 1.51 -22.30
CA ASP A 523 -9.46 0.23 -22.83
C ASP A 523 -9.26 -0.73 -21.65
N VAL A 524 -10.36 -1.36 -21.20
CA VAL A 524 -10.39 -2.21 -20.01
C VAL A 524 -11.13 -3.53 -20.26
N GLN A 525 -11.01 -4.47 -19.33
CA GLN A 525 -11.61 -5.81 -19.39
C GLN A 525 -13.14 -5.80 -19.26
#